data_AF-A0A6S7IR09-F1
#
_entry.id   AF-A0A6S7IR09-F1
#
_cell.length_a   1.000
_cell.length_b   1.000
_cell.length_c   1.000
_cell.angle_alpha   90.00
_cell.angle_beta   90.00
_cell.angle_gamma   90.00
#
_symmetry.space_group_name_H-M   'P 1'
#
loop_
_entity.id
_entity.type
_entity.pdbx_description
1 polymer ?
#
loop_
_entity_poly.entity_id
_entity_poly.type
_entity_poly.pdbx_seq_one_letter_code
_entity_poly.pdbx_strand_id
1 'polypeptide(L)'
;MKREIKNFDKLQLIASESIAPSGILDEVLAVKTEFIYIGVIENRMQVFQKYIANLSVQKMNNSLWFKSFYEYIMNCTFRNTNVNSIRKRCNSSEKIGNALFCGNLYRVADKVIDAVYIFAHGLHKILETNCPNNLVQGCKIPGEELLNVIRNSSFTSVDGRTVYMDNKGE
;
A
#
# COMPACT_ATOMS: atom_id res chain seq x y z
N MET A 1 -8.14 27.06 21.39
CA MET A 1 -8.80 28.16 20.66
C MET A 1 -8.98 27.70 19.21
N LYS A 2 -10.15 27.17 18.84
CA LYS A 2 -10.44 26.82 17.44
C LYS A 2 -10.62 28.13 16.68
N ARG A 3 -9.76 28.42 15.71
CA ARG A 3 -9.95 29.55 14.79
C ARG A 3 -10.91 29.10 13.71
N GLU A 4 -12.09 29.71 13.66
CA GLU A 4 -13.05 29.48 12.58
C GLU A 4 -12.66 30.31 11.36
N ILE A 5 -12.64 29.66 10.19
CA ILE A 5 -12.45 30.35 8.91
C ILE A 5 -13.80 30.95 8.53
N LYS A 6 -13.92 32.28 8.61
CA LYS A 6 -15.14 32.99 8.19
C LYS A 6 -15.35 32.81 6.69
N ASN A 7 -16.61 32.60 6.27
CA ASN A 7 -17.01 32.41 4.87
C ASN A 7 -16.31 31.23 4.18
N PHE A 8 -16.09 30.13 4.90
CA PHE A 8 -15.44 28.93 4.36
C PHE A 8 -16.17 28.35 3.13
N ASP A 9 -17.49 28.47 3.10
CA ASP A 9 -18.36 28.12 1.97
C ASP A 9 -17.92 28.79 0.66
N LYS A 10 -17.43 30.04 0.74
CA LYS A 10 -17.05 30.88 -0.42
C LYS A 10 -15.64 30.65 -0.94
N LEU A 11 -14.83 29.84 -0.26
CA LEU A 11 -13.48 29.53 -0.72
C LEU A 11 -13.51 28.51 -1.86
N GLN A 12 -12.49 28.45 -2.71
CA GLN A 12 -12.27 27.30 -3.58
C GLN A 12 -11.18 26.43 -2.93
N LEU A 13 -11.44 25.14 -2.77
CA LEU A 13 -10.45 24.22 -2.24
C LEU A 13 -9.75 23.48 -3.38
N ILE A 14 -8.42 23.45 -3.30
CA ILE A 14 -7.55 22.64 -4.16
C ILE A 14 -6.65 21.83 -3.23
N ALA A 15 -6.85 20.53 -3.17
CA ALA A 15 -6.12 19.63 -2.29
C ALA A 15 -4.96 18.94 -3.02
N SER A 16 -3.82 18.85 -2.34
CA SER A 16 -2.72 18.00 -2.78
C SER A 16 -3.06 16.52 -2.61
N GLU A 17 -2.28 15.67 -3.27
CA GLU A 17 -2.44 14.21 -3.22
C GLU A 17 -2.36 13.65 -1.80
N SER A 18 -1.56 14.26 -0.94
CA SER A 18 -1.39 13.79 0.44
C SER A 18 -2.64 13.94 1.30
N ILE A 19 -3.58 14.82 0.92
CA ILE A 19 -4.77 15.16 1.73
C ILE A 19 -6.03 14.60 1.11
N ALA A 20 -6.15 14.66 -0.22
CA ALA A 20 -7.34 14.28 -0.95
C ALA A 20 -7.94 12.88 -0.66
N PRO A 21 -7.14 11.81 -0.48
CA PRO A 21 -7.66 10.47 -0.21
C PRO A 21 -7.86 10.17 1.27
N SER A 22 -7.50 11.10 2.14
CA SER A 22 -7.45 10.88 3.59
C SER A 22 -8.81 11.14 4.22
N GLY A 23 -9.13 10.42 5.30
CA GLY A 23 -10.34 10.69 6.10
C GLY A 23 -10.35 12.08 6.76
N ILE A 24 -9.26 12.84 6.67
CA ILE A 24 -9.22 14.26 7.06
C ILE A 24 -10.15 15.08 6.18
N LEU A 25 -10.28 14.71 4.91
CA LEU A 25 -11.18 15.40 4.00
C LEU A 25 -12.65 15.11 4.32
N ASP A 26 -12.99 14.00 5.00
CA ASP A 26 -14.37 13.68 5.38
C ASP A 26 -14.98 14.76 6.29
N GLU A 27 -14.18 15.34 7.20
CA GLU A 27 -14.61 16.48 8.03
C GLU A 27 -14.81 17.76 7.22
N VAL A 28 -13.99 17.97 6.19
CA VAL A 28 -14.09 19.13 5.28
C VAL A 28 -15.29 18.98 4.35
N LEU A 29 -15.54 17.77 3.86
CA LEU A 29 -16.66 17.38 3.00
C LEU A 29 -18.02 17.62 3.68
N ALA A 30 -18.07 17.53 5.02
CA ALA A 30 -19.27 17.84 5.78
C ALA A 30 -19.69 19.32 5.67
N VAL A 31 -18.77 20.22 5.31
CA VAL A 31 -18.99 21.67 5.23
C VAL A 31 -18.85 22.19 3.79
N LYS A 32 -18.08 21.50 2.94
CA LYS A 32 -17.83 21.90 1.56
C LYS A 32 -17.67 20.71 0.64
N THR A 33 -18.64 20.57 -0.27
CA THR A 33 -18.70 19.46 -1.23
C THR A 33 -17.98 19.75 -2.55
N GLU A 34 -17.67 21.01 -2.83
CA GLU A 34 -17.01 21.46 -4.06
C GLU A 34 -15.51 21.73 -3.82
N PHE A 35 -14.66 20.81 -4.28
CA PHE A 35 -13.21 20.94 -4.21
C PHE A 35 -12.57 20.20 -5.38
N ILE A 36 -11.37 20.61 -5.72
CA ILE A 36 -10.53 19.96 -6.72
C ILE A 36 -9.39 19.28 -5.97
N TYR A 37 -8.92 18.14 -6.45
CA TYR A 37 -7.72 17.55 -5.91
C TYR A 37 -6.84 16.90 -6.97
N ILE A 38 -5.55 16.82 -6.64
CA ILE A 38 -4.56 16.11 -7.43
C ILE A 38 -4.43 14.71 -6.85
N GLY A 39 -4.57 13.67 -7.68
CA GLY A 39 -4.41 12.28 -7.29
C GLY A 39 -3.39 11.56 -8.16
N VAL A 40 -2.65 10.62 -7.57
CA VAL A 40 -1.87 9.65 -8.35
C VAL A 40 -2.85 8.69 -9.03
N ILE A 41 -2.57 8.35 -10.29
CA ILE A 41 -3.34 7.35 -11.04
C ILE A 41 -3.17 5.99 -10.37
N GLU A 42 -4.29 5.39 -10.01
CA GLU A 42 -4.35 4.10 -9.34
C GLU A 42 -4.67 2.99 -10.34
N ASN A 43 -3.83 1.96 -10.36
CA ASN A 43 -4.12 0.76 -11.11
C ASN A 43 -4.61 -0.34 -10.17
N ARG A 44 -5.88 -0.73 -10.34
CA ARG A 44 -6.48 -1.80 -9.53
C ARG A 44 -5.94 -3.15 -9.95
N MET A 45 -4.95 -3.64 -9.20
CA MET A 45 -4.43 -4.99 -9.33
C MET A 45 -5.38 -6.01 -8.69
N GLN A 46 -6.22 -6.64 -9.52
CA GLN A 46 -7.20 -7.64 -9.05
C GLN A 46 -6.55 -8.81 -8.29
N VAL A 47 -5.36 -9.25 -8.72
CA VAL A 47 -4.61 -10.32 -8.05
C VAL A 47 -4.25 -9.93 -6.61
N PHE A 48 -3.77 -8.69 -6.42
CA PHE A 48 -3.42 -8.18 -5.10
C PHE A 48 -4.66 -8.02 -4.21
N GLN A 49 -5.77 -7.50 -4.75
CA GLN A 49 -7.03 -7.40 -4.02
C GLN A 49 -7.53 -8.77 -3.56
N LYS A 50 -7.49 -9.77 -4.44
CA LYS A 50 -7.87 -11.15 -4.11
C LYS A 50 -6.94 -11.75 -3.05
N TYR A 51 -5.64 -11.46 -3.09
CA TYR A 51 -4.68 -11.90 -2.07
C TYR A 51 -5.06 -11.33 -0.69
N ILE A 52 -5.22 -10.01 -0.60
CA ILE A 52 -5.57 -9.30 0.63
C ILE A 52 -6.92 -9.77 1.20
N ALA A 53 -7.94 -9.91 0.35
CA ALA A 53 -9.26 -10.40 0.75
C ALA A 53 -9.22 -11.84 1.31
N ASN A 54 -8.21 -12.65 0.96
CA ASN A 54 -8.05 -14.02 1.42
C ASN A 54 -7.16 -14.19 2.66
N LEU A 55 -6.66 -13.09 3.24
CA LEU A 55 -5.89 -13.10 4.48
C LEU A 55 -6.79 -13.37 5.70
N SER A 56 -6.22 -14.05 6.69
CA SER A 56 -6.82 -14.30 7.99
C SER A 56 -5.73 -14.29 9.05
N VAL A 57 -6.10 -14.14 10.33
CA VAL A 57 -5.11 -14.10 11.43
C VAL A 57 -4.34 -15.41 11.52
N GLN A 58 -4.99 -16.54 11.23
CA GLN A 58 -4.33 -17.84 11.20
C GLN A 58 -3.22 -17.91 10.13
N LYS A 59 -3.46 -17.35 8.94
CA LYS A 59 -2.45 -17.33 7.86
C LYS A 59 -1.30 -16.36 8.14
N MET A 60 -1.59 -15.28 8.86
CA MET A 60 -0.63 -14.20 9.15
C MET A 60 -0.14 -14.24 10.60
N ASN A 61 -0.09 -15.43 11.20
CA ASN A 61 0.25 -15.62 12.61
C ASN A 61 1.66 -15.12 12.99
N ASN A 62 2.60 -15.10 12.04
CA ASN A 62 3.95 -14.59 12.22
C ASN A 62 4.04 -13.05 12.13
N SER A 63 2.97 -12.38 11.70
CA SER A 63 2.96 -10.91 11.63
C SER A 63 2.61 -10.31 12.98
N LEU A 64 3.53 -9.53 13.54
CA LEU A 64 3.37 -8.87 14.83
C LEU A 64 2.23 -7.83 14.86
N TRP A 65 1.86 -7.28 13.70
CA TRP A 65 0.87 -6.20 13.58
C TRP A 65 -0.50 -6.69 13.08
N PHE A 66 -0.56 -7.82 12.38
CA PHE A 66 -1.77 -8.24 11.66
C PHE A 66 -2.95 -8.51 12.58
N LYS A 67 -2.71 -9.00 13.79
CA LYS A 67 -3.78 -9.25 14.77
C LYS A 67 -4.53 -7.97 15.15
N SER A 68 -3.81 -6.91 15.51
CA SER A 68 -4.39 -5.61 15.88
C SER A 68 -5.07 -4.94 14.69
N PHE A 69 -4.47 -5.05 13.50
CA PHE A 69 -5.07 -4.59 12.25
C PHE A 69 -6.41 -5.30 11.97
N TYR A 70 -6.45 -6.63 12.12
CA TYR A 70 -7.64 -7.43 11.93
C TYR A 70 -8.77 -7.05 12.90
N GLU A 71 -8.47 -6.88 14.19
CA GLU A 71 -9.44 -6.42 15.20
C GLU A 71 -10.07 -5.07 14.83
N TYR A 72 -9.26 -4.14 14.29
CA TYR A 72 -9.71 -2.82 13.85
C TYR A 72 -10.68 -2.92 12.66
N ILE A 73 -10.27 -3.58 11.57
CA ILE A 73 -11.05 -3.61 10.32
C ILE A 73 -12.31 -4.49 10.45
N MET A 74 -12.25 -5.56 11.24
CA MET A 74 -13.38 -6.48 11.45
C MET A 74 -14.29 -6.05 12.61
N ASN A 75 -13.93 -4.97 13.31
CA ASN A 75 -14.59 -4.43 14.49
C ASN A 75 -14.90 -5.53 15.53
N CYS A 76 -13.87 -6.29 15.92
CA CYS A 76 -13.96 -7.41 16.86
C CYS A 76 -12.77 -7.41 17.82
N THR A 77 -12.75 -8.32 18.81
CA THR A 77 -11.55 -8.55 19.63
C THR A 77 -11.25 -10.02 19.92
N PHE A 78 -9.95 -10.36 19.99
CA PHE A 78 -9.41 -11.63 20.46
C PHE A 78 -9.17 -11.66 21.98
N ARG A 79 -9.27 -10.52 22.66
CA ARG A 79 -9.18 -10.49 24.13
C ARG A 79 -10.42 -11.17 24.71
N ASN A 80 -10.29 -11.80 25.87
CA ASN A 80 -11.46 -12.32 26.59
C ASN A 80 -12.31 -11.13 27.01
N THR A 81 -13.45 -10.98 26.35
CA THR A 81 -14.43 -9.95 26.63
C THR A 81 -15.22 -10.39 27.86
N ASN A 82 -15.10 -9.65 28.97
CA ASN A 82 -16.09 -9.74 30.05
C ASN A 82 -17.48 -9.43 29.46
N VAL A 83 -18.53 -9.95 30.09
CA VAL A 83 -19.94 -9.96 29.64
C VAL A 83 -20.48 -8.58 29.17
N ASN A 84 -19.83 -7.47 29.54
CA ASN A 84 -20.20 -6.10 29.16
C ASN A 84 -19.41 -5.49 27.99
N SER A 85 -18.63 -6.27 27.25
CA SER A 85 -17.92 -5.74 26.07
C SER A 85 -18.85 -5.70 24.85
N ILE A 86 -19.04 -4.51 24.29
CA ILE A 86 -19.87 -4.26 23.09
C ILE A 86 -19.30 -4.92 21.81
N ARG A 87 -17.99 -5.29 21.80
CA ARG A 87 -17.34 -5.85 20.62
C ARG A 87 -17.45 -7.38 20.58
N LYS A 88 -17.84 -7.90 19.41
CA LYS A 88 -17.89 -9.34 19.12
C LYS A 88 -16.51 -10.00 19.23
N ARG A 89 -16.47 -11.28 19.57
CA ARG A 89 -15.24 -12.09 19.54
C ARG A 89 -14.78 -12.30 18.10
N CYS A 90 -13.49 -12.10 17.80
CA CYS A 90 -12.94 -12.35 16.47
C CYS A 90 -12.81 -13.85 16.17
N ASN A 91 -12.99 -14.23 14.90
CA ASN A 91 -12.65 -15.55 14.38
C ASN A 91 -11.29 -15.49 13.66
N SER A 92 -10.30 -16.26 14.11
CA SER A 92 -8.94 -16.24 13.53
C SER A 92 -8.85 -16.81 12.11
N SER A 93 -9.80 -17.66 11.74
CA SER A 93 -9.84 -18.34 10.44
C SER A 93 -10.72 -17.61 9.41
N GLU A 94 -11.54 -16.66 9.87
CA GLU A 94 -12.36 -15.82 9.00
C GLU A 94 -11.45 -14.93 8.12
N LYS A 95 -11.74 -14.95 6.81
CA LYS A 95 -11.03 -14.13 5.84
C LYS A 95 -11.53 -12.69 5.93
N ILE A 96 -10.65 -11.73 5.66
CA ILE A 96 -10.99 -10.31 5.59
C ILE A 96 -12.12 -10.04 4.57
N GLY A 97 -12.12 -10.77 3.45
CA GLY A 97 -13.13 -10.62 2.41
C GLY A 97 -13.20 -9.18 1.91
N ASN A 98 -14.41 -8.61 1.94
CA ASN A 98 -14.65 -7.26 1.44
C ASN A 98 -14.50 -6.14 2.50
N ALA A 99 -14.10 -6.46 3.73
CA ALA A 99 -14.00 -5.47 4.81
C ALA A 99 -13.02 -4.32 4.50
N LEU A 100 -12.06 -4.54 3.59
CA LEU A 100 -11.07 -3.55 3.16
C LEU A 100 -11.49 -2.71 1.95
N PHE A 101 -12.60 -3.01 1.28
CA PHE A 101 -13.05 -2.23 0.12
C PHE A 101 -13.66 -0.87 0.52
N CYS A 102 -13.89 -0.64 1.80
CA CYS A 102 -14.48 0.59 2.31
C CYS A 102 -13.44 1.73 2.49
N GLY A 103 -12.16 1.49 2.19
CA GLY A 103 -11.11 2.49 2.30
C GLY A 103 -10.23 2.49 1.07
N ASN A 104 -9.70 3.67 0.75
CA ASN A 104 -8.67 3.96 -0.24
C ASN A 104 -7.32 3.24 0.06
N LEU A 105 -7.34 2.00 0.55
CA LEU A 105 -6.15 1.29 1.03
C LEU A 105 -5.25 0.81 -0.11
N TYR A 106 -5.78 0.70 -1.33
CA TYR A 106 -5.08 0.13 -2.48
C TYR A 106 -4.40 1.17 -3.38
N ARG A 107 -4.54 2.47 -3.09
CA ARG A 107 -4.19 3.56 -4.03
C ARG A 107 -2.72 3.53 -4.47
N VAL A 108 -1.81 3.25 -3.53
CA VAL A 108 -0.36 3.24 -3.76
C VAL A 108 0.23 1.84 -3.85
N ALA A 109 -0.62 0.80 -3.81
CA ALA A 109 -0.17 -0.58 -3.76
C ALA A 109 0.56 -1.00 -5.05
N ASP A 110 0.09 -0.51 -6.21
CA ASP A 110 0.74 -0.73 -7.50
C ASP A 110 2.17 -0.17 -7.50
N LYS A 111 2.39 1.03 -6.94
CA LYS A 111 3.71 1.65 -6.84
C LYS A 111 4.66 0.88 -5.93
N VAL A 112 4.16 0.37 -4.80
CA VAL A 112 4.96 -0.47 -3.89
C VAL A 112 5.34 -1.78 -4.57
N ILE A 113 4.40 -2.39 -5.30
CA ILE A 113 4.66 -3.62 -6.08
C ILE A 113 5.70 -3.31 -7.16
N ASP A 114 5.50 -2.27 -7.95
CA ASP A 114 6.43 -1.84 -9.00
C ASP A 114 7.84 -1.62 -8.43
N ALA A 115 7.98 -0.95 -7.28
CA ALA A 115 9.26 -0.73 -6.63
C ALA A 115 10.00 -2.04 -6.25
N VAL A 116 9.26 -3.02 -5.73
CA VAL A 116 9.82 -4.36 -5.44
C VAL A 116 10.26 -5.05 -6.74
N TYR A 117 9.46 -4.95 -7.80
CA TYR A 117 9.79 -5.54 -9.09
C TYR A 117 11.01 -4.88 -9.76
N ILE A 118 11.18 -3.55 -9.68
CA ILE A 118 12.41 -2.89 -10.14
C ILE A 118 13.64 -3.54 -9.49
N PHE A 119 13.60 -3.71 -8.16
CA PHE A 119 14.71 -4.29 -7.42
C PHE A 119 14.94 -5.77 -7.79
N ALA A 120 13.87 -6.55 -7.96
CA ALA A 120 13.94 -7.94 -8.37
C ALA A 120 14.55 -8.09 -9.77
N HIS A 121 14.14 -7.26 -10.73
CA HIS A 121 14.73 -7.24 -12.07
C HIS A 121 16.21 -6.80 -12.05
N GLY A 122 16.54 -5.80 -11.24
CA GLY A 122 17.94 -5.36 -11.05
C GLY A 122 18.81 -6.46 -10.46
N LEU A 123 18.33 -7.15 -9.42
CA LEU A 123 19.00 -8.29 -8.81
C LEU A 123 19.17 -9.45 -9.80
N HIS A 124 18.14 -9.77 -10.57
CA HIS A 124 18.20 -10.83 -11.56
C HIS A 124 19.31 -10.58 -12.58
N LYS A 125 19.39 -9.35 -13.12
CA LYS A 125 20.38 -8.95 -14.12
C LYS A 125 21.82 -8.98 -13.58
N ILE A 126 22.06 -8.52 -12.35
CA ILE A 126 23.40 -8.60 -11.76
C ILE A 126 23.80 -10.05 -11.42
N LEU A 127 22.83 -10.90 -11.03
CA LEU A 127 23.09 -12.32 -10.80
C LEU A 127 23.47 -13.05 -12.09
N GLU A 128 22.80 -12.77 -13.21
CA GLU A 128 23.16 -13.34 -14.52
C GLU A 128 24.56 -12.91 -14.97
N THR A 129 24.96 -11.69 -14.63
CA THR A 129 26.27 -11.14 -14.99
C THR A 129 27.39 -11.69 -14.11
N ASN A 130 27.18 -11.73 -12.79
CA ASN A 130 28.23 -11.98 -11.81
C ASN A 130 28.27 -13.43 -11.31
N CYS A 131 27.24 -14.25 -11.57
CA CYS A 131 27.12 -15.60 -11.03
C CYS A 131 26.99 -16.65 -12.17
N PRO A 132 28.09 -17.06 -12.82
CA PRO A 132 28.05 -18.15 -13.79
C PRO A 132 27.52 -19.44 -13.16
N ASN A 133 26.62 -20.14 -13.87
CA ASN A 133 25.91 -21.37 -13.45
C ASN A 133 24.81 -21.21 -12.39
N ASN A 134 24.26 -20.00 -12.17
CA ASN A 134 23.16 -19.75 -11.23
C ASN A 134 23.46 -20.16 -9.76
N LEU A 135 24.72 -20.33 -9.41
CA LEU A 135 25.13 -20.59 -8.04
C LEU A 135 25.19 -19.26 -7.28
N VAL A 136 24.09 -18.90 -6.62
CA VAL A 136 24.00 -17.71 -5.76
C VAL A 136 25.02 -17.79 -4.60
N GLN A 137 25.42 -19.00 -4.22
CA GLN A 137 26.33 -19.25 -3.12
C GLN A 137 27.74 -18.75 -3.43
N GLY A 138 28.16 -17.69 -2.73
CA GLY A 138 29.47 -17.06 -2.91
C GLY A 138 29.50 -15.93 -3.93
N CYS A 139 28.38 -15.64 -4.59
CA CYS A 139 28.29 -14.53 -5.53
C CYS A 139 28.24 -13.19 -4.77
N LYS A 140 29.21 -12.31 -5.05
CA LYS A 140 29.24 -10.97 -4.47
C LYS A 140 28.41 -10.03 -5.33
N ILE A 141 27.53 -9.27 -4.67
CA ILE A 141 26.69 -8.25 -5.30
C ILE A 141 27.05 -6.91 -4.66
N PRO A 142 28.04 -6.18 -5.19
CA PRO A 142 28.37 -4.85 -4.68
C PRO A 142 27.17 -3.91 -4.82
N GLY A 143 26.88 -3.13 -3.78
CA GLY A 143 25.72 -2.24 -3.77
C GLY A 143 25.76 -1.15 -4.86
N GLU A 144 26.97 -0.66 -5.18
CA GLU A 144 27.17 0.33 -6.26
C GLU A 144 26.85 -0.26 -7.64
N GLU A 145 27.31 -1.49 -7.92
CA GLU A 145 26.98 -2.19 -9.15
C GLU A 145 25.48 -2.46 -9.25
N LEU A 146 24.86 -2.91 -8.16
CA LEU A 146 23.41 -3.13 -8.11
C LEU A 146 22.63 -1.84 -8.37
N LEU A 147 23.02 -0.72 -7.77
CA LEU A 147 22.39 0.58 -8.01
C LEU A 147 22.50 0.99 -9.47
N ASN A 148 23.67 0.81 -10.09
CA ASN A 148 23.89 1.09 -11.51
C ASN A 148 23.00 0.22 -12.41
N VAL A 149 22.84 -1.06 -12.07
CA VAL A 149 21.95 -1.97 -12.79
C VAL A 149 20.50 -1.54 -12.64
N ILE A 150 20.05 -1.23 -11.42
CA ILE A 150 18.67 -0.79 -11.13
C ILE A 150 18.31 0.48 -11.93
N ARG A 151 19.17 1.50 -11.91
CA ARG A 151 18.96 2.76 -12.65
C ARG A 151 18.81 2.56 -14.16
N ASN A 152 19.47 1.55 -14.70
CA ASN A 152 19.45 1.22 -16.13
C ASN A 152 18.49 0.06 -16.46
N SER A 153 17.61 -0.31 -15.53
CA SER A 153 16.64 -1.38 -15.72
C SER A 153 15.25 -0.80 -16.00
N SER A 154 14.51 -1.52 -16.83
CA SER A 154 13.09 -1.28 -17.04
C SER A 154 12.37 -2.62 -17.12
N PHE A 155 11.09 -2.63 -16.79
CA PHE A 155 10.24 -3.81 -16.96
C PHE A 155 8.82 -3.39 -17.32
N THR A 156 8.03 -4.34 -17.83
CA THR A 156 6.60 -4.13 -18.06
C THR A 156 5.85 -4.66 -16.84
N SER A 157 5.14 -3.77 -16.15
CA SER A 157 4.29 -4.14 -15.02
C SER A 157 3.08 -4.93 -15.48
N VAL A 158 2.40 -5.58 -14.52
CA VAL A 158 1.26 -6.46 -14.77
C VAL A 158 0.06 -5.75 -15.39
N ASP A 159 0.01 -4.42 -15.31
CA ASP A 159 -1.01 -3.55 -15.91
C ASP A 159 -0.58 -2.98 -17.28
N GLY A 160 0.56 -3.42 -17.82
CA GLY A 160 1.08 -3.02 -19.12
C GLY A 160 1.92 -1.75 -19.13
N ARG A 161 2.09 -1.06 -18.00
CA ARG A 161 2.96 0.11 -17.92
C ARG A 161 4.44 -0.31 -17.98
N THR A 162 5.24 0.44 -18.73
CA THR A 162 6.70 0.35 -18.61
C THR A 162 7.14 1.14 -17.38
N VAL A 163 7.85 0.47 -16.47
CA VAL A 163 8.39 1.05 -15.25
C VAL A 163 9.91 1.12 -15.37
N TYR A 164 10.48 2.28 -15.10
CA TYR A 164 11.92 2.57 -15.16
C TYR A 164 12.23 3.75 -14.24
N MET A 165 13.52 3.98 -13.96
CA MET A 165 14.00 5.17 -13.27
C MET A 165 14.56 6.18 -14.26
N ASP A 166 14.24 7.45 -14.09
CA ASP A 166 14.86 8.51 -14.88
C ASP A 166 16.30 8.82 -14.43
N ASN A 167 16.92 9.85 -15.01
CA ASN A 167 18.29 10.26 -14.66
C ASN A 167 18.45 10.83 -13.24
N LYS A 168 17.36 11.15 -12.56
CA LYS A 168 17.32 11.59 -11.15
C LYS A 168 16.97 10.45 -10.19
N GLY A 169 16.56 9.28 -10.71
CA GLY A 169 16.11 8.16 -9.91
C GLY A 169 14.65 8.25 -9.51
N GLU A 170 13.85 9.03 -10.25
CA GLU A 170 12.39 9.12 -10.12
C GLU A 170 11.67 8.06 -10.98
#